data_AF-A0ABD1XY63-F1
#
_entry.id   AF-A0ABD1XY63-F1
#
_cell.length_a   1.000
_cell.length_b   1.000
_cell.length_c   1.000
_cell.angle_alpha   90.00
_cell.angle_beta   90.00
_cell.angle_gamma   90.00
#
_symmetry.space_group_name_H-M   'P 1'
#
loop_
_entity.id
_entity.type
_entity.pdbx_description
1 polymer ?
#
loop_
_entity_poly.entity_id
_entity_poly.type
_entity_poly.pdbx_seq_one_letter_code
_entity_poly.pdbx_strand_id
1 'polypeptide(L)'
;MTSPAGGGQRRRVAGPSKPSRSSASSVYIGRGGRTFQQKTEVKVSNVRLYVRAAASCLLLGSLWVLWSFSRRPAATIPTPSVDQLFNVTATSSVYDRGLLKIADISYESVLEEHMRYWSNTSHRHFKGSVLAYVTPWNGKGYDMAKLFRAKFTHVSPVWYQLKRDNHGLALHGRHDVDQQWIKDVRREGSPKIVPRVVLEGYTTNLLIREDERAEAIGLITSEVTKMQFDGIVLEAWSLWRGYRILDDPNLRQKALDFVKLLGMELHVLEASKRKKSALFQFILVIPPPSGNPADPNVFTTSDMIYLKDAVDGFSLMTYDYSNAYVPGPNAPLAWMSQCLHVLLPKGQGKKGERASTKDKLISSEITSRDPDVARKTLMGLNFYGNDYVMPQGGGAVVGREYISLLAQHKPILTWDDASHEHYFSYSKVEMMQKTLHKVYYPSLQSLAVRIQEAERWGVGISIWEIGQGLEYFFDLL
;
A
#
# COMPACT_ATOMS: atom_id res chain seq x y z
N MET A 1 -10.65 54.78 -53.77
CA MET A 1 -10.97 53.68 -54.70
C MET A 1 -11.40 52.49 -53.86
N THR A 2 -12.63 51.96 -53.84
CA THR A 2 -13.94 52.26 -54.39
C THR A 2 -14.94 51.46 -53.54
N SER A 3 -15.92 52.11 -52.90
CA SER A 3 -17.27 51.56 -52.65
C SER A 3 -18.18 52.01 -53.81
N PRO A 4 -19.32 51.33 -54.10
CA PRO A 4 -20.62 51.55 -53.42
C PRO A 4 -21.42 50.22 -53.20
N ALA A 5 -22.33 50.04 -52.24
CA ALA A 5 -23.66 50.62 -51.95
C ALA A 5 -24.88 49.98 -52.69
N GLY A 6 -25.95 49.71 -51.92
CA GLY A 6 -27.36 49.51 -52.33
C GLY A 6 -27.87 48.05 -52.29
N GLY A 7 -29.02 47.66 -51.74
CA GLY A 7 -30.16 48.37 -51.12
C GLY A 7 -31.51 47.72 -51.50
N GLY A 8 -32.32 47.30 -50.51
CA GLY A 8 -33.79 47.05 -50.56
C GLY A 8 -34.30 45.74 -51.21
N GLN A 9 -35.43 45.11 -50.88
CA GLN A 9 -36.52 45.36 -49.90
C GLN A 9 -37.47 44.11 -49.84
N ARG A 10 -37.91 43.72 -48.62
CA ARG A 10 -39.22 43.16 -48.15
C ARG A 10 -39.93 41.93 -48.79
N ARG A 11 -40.26 40.94 -47.93
CA ARG A 11 -41.63 40.53 -47.43
C ARG A 11 -41.50 39.43 -46.32
N ARG A 12 -41.83 39.69 -45.04
CA ARG A 12 -43.01 39.24 -44.21
C ARG A 12 -43.41 37.76 -44.43
N VAL A 13 -43.53 36.90 -43.40
CA VAL A 13 -44.61 36.74 -42.37
C VAL A 13 -44.00 35.99 -41.14
N ALA A 14 -43.93 36.49 -39.91
CA ALA A 14 -44.91 36.64 -38.79
C ALA A 14 -45.30 35.35 -38.01
N GLY A 15 -45.14 35.41 -36.68
CA GLY A 15 -45.65 34.43 -35.69
C GLY A 15 -45.03 34.60 -34.28
N PRO A 16 -45.72 35.19 -33.27
CA PRO A 16 -45.06 35.76 -32.08
C PRO A 16 -45.45 35.15 -30.71
N SER A 17 -44.55 35.41 -29.74
CA SER A 17 -44.76 35.84 -28.33
C SER A 17 -45.72 35.13 -27.35
N LYS A 18 -45.16 34.73 -26.19
CA LYS A 18 -45.78 34.65 -24.83
C LYS A 18 -46.30 36.06 -24.38
N PRO A 19 -46.91 36.31 -23.18
CA PRO A 19 -47.23 35.46 -22.01
C PRO A 19 -48.63 35.72 -21.34
N SER A 20 -48.84 35.08 -20.16
CA SER A 20 -49.44 35.63 -18.92
C SER A 20 -50.79 35.08 -18.40
N ARG A 21 -50.89 35.17 -17.06
CA ARG A 21 -51.86 34.64 -16.09
C ARG A 21 -53.24 35.33 -16.16
N SER A 22 -54.30 34.66 -15.73
CA SER A 22 -55.10 35.03 -14.53
C SER A 22 -56.39 34.21 -14.39
N SER A 23 -56.84 34.16 -13.14
CA SER A 23 -58.01 33.54 -12.51
C SER A 23 -59.37 34.15 -12.87
N ALA A 24 -60.44 33.34 -12.84
CA ALA A 24 -61.64 33.50 -11.97
C ALA A 24 -62.94 32.89 -12.56
N SER A 25 -63.50 31.93 -11.81
CA SER A 25 -64.89 31.74 -11.37
C SER A 25 -66.12 32.29 -12.14
N SER A 26 -67.09 31.40 -12.41
CA SER A 26 -68.56 31.55 -12.15
C SER A 26 -69.30 30.28 -12.66
N VAL A 27 -69.88 29.43 -11.78
CA VAL A 27 -71.30 29.32 -11.34
C VAL A 27 -72.33 29.14 -12.47
N TYR A 28 -73.02 27.97 -12.53
CA TYR A 28 -74.49 27.84 -12.43
C TYR A 28 -74.94 26.36 -12.35
N ILE A 29 -76.12 26.17 -11.73
CA ILE A 29 -76.74 24.97 -11.14
C ILE A 29 -77.60 24.17 -12.15
N GLY A 30 -77.74 22.84 -11.98
CA GLY A 30 -78.83 22.07 -12.62
C GLY A 30 -78.92 20.55 -12.35
N ARG A 31 -79.78 20.15 -11.40
CA ARG A 31 -80.66 18.94 -11.30
C ARG A 31 -80.15 17.51 -11.67
N GLY A 32 -80.06 16.66 -10.63
CA GLY A 32 -81.01 15.53 -10.37
C GLY A 32 -80.89 14.18 -11.13
N GLY A 33 -80.64 13.09 -10.37
CA GLY A 33 -81.44 11.85 -10.48
C GLY A 33 -80.78 10.53 -10.94
N ARG A 34 -80.73 9.56 -9.99
CA ARG A 34 -80.81 8.07 -10.11
C ARG A 34 -79.59 7.20 -10.46
N THR A 35 -79.15 6.49 -9.41
CA THR A 35 -78.63 5.11 -9.26
C THR A 35 -78.52 4.15 -10.46
N PHE A 36 -77.38 3.47 -10.60
CA PHE A 36 -77.29 2.05 -11.00
C PHE A 36 -76.02 1.35 -10.47
N GLN A 37 -76.10 0.02 -10.38
CA GLN A 37 -75.40 -0.91 -9.49
C GLN A 37 -73.88 -1.13 -9.64
N GLN A 38 -73.32 -1.61 -8.52
CA GLN A 38 -72.00 -2.18 -8.26
C GLN A 38 -71.74 -3.50 -9.02
N LYS A 39 -70.56 -3.62 -9.65
CA LYS A 39 -69.90 -4.90 -9.97
C LYS A 39 -68.45 -4.83 -9.51
N THR A 40 -68.12 -5.51 -8.42
CA THR A 40 -66.74 -5.75 -7.97
C THR A 40 -66.21 -7.01 -8.63
N GLU A 41 -65.21 -6.85 -9.48
CA GLU A 41 -64.44 -7.94 -10.08
C GLU A 41 -63.06 -8.00 -9.37
N VAL A 42 -62.83 -9.04 -8.56
CA VAL A 42 -61.57 -9.25 -7.84
C VAL A 42 -60.55 -9.88 -8.79
N LYS A 43 -59.46 -9.17 -9.09
CA LYS A 43 -58.33 -9.65 -9.90
C LYS A 43 -57.57 -10.78 -9.18
N VAL A 44 -57.71 -12.01 -9.67
CA VAL A 44 -57.00 -13.23 -9.22
C VAL A 44 -55.51 -13.26 -9.66
N SER A 45 -54.96 -12.20 -10.27
CA SER A 45 -53.60 -12.24 -10.84
C SER A 45 -52.45 -12.05 -9.83
N ASN A 46 -52.71 -11.50 -8.63
CA ASN A 46 -51.63 -11.09 -7.73
C ASN A 46 -51.14 -12.22 -6.82
N VAL A 47 -51.99 -13.17 -6.43
CA VAL A 47 -51.61 -14.24 -5.48
C VAL A 47 -50.57 -15.19 -6.09
N ARG A 48 -50.68 -15.52 -7.39
CA ARG A 48 -49.70 -16.38 -8.08
C ARG A 48 -48.31 -15.73 -8.20
N LEU A 49 -48.25 -14.40 -8.27
CA LEU A 49 -46.99 -13.67 -8.34
C LEU A 49 -46.29 -13.65 -6.97
N TYR A 50 -47.06 -13.41 -5.89
CA TYR A 50 -46.52 -13.45 -4.52
C TYR A 50 -46.07 -14.86 -4.09
N VAL A 51 -46.81 -15.90 -4.49
CA VAL A 51 -46.41 -17.30 -4.20
C VAL A 51 -45.14 -17.69 -4.96
N ARG A 52 -44.97 -17.24 -6.22
CA ARG A 52 -43.74 -17.47 -6.99
C ARG A 52 -42.55 -16.69 -6.44
N ALA A 53 -42.76 -15.45 -6.01
CA ALA A 53 -41.71 -14.65 -5.38
C ALA A 53 -41.26 -15.25 -4.03
N ALA A 54 -42.21 -15.70 -3.20
CA ALA A 54 -41.91 -16.36 -1.93
C ALA A 54 -41.17 -17.69 -2.12
N ALA A 55 -41.56 -18.50 -3.11
CA ALA A 55 -40.86 -19.74 -3.44
C ALA A 55 -39.43 -19.50 -3.94
N SER A 56 -39.21 -18.45 -4.75
CA SER A 56 -37.87 -18.03 -5.18
C SER A 56 -37.00 -17.53 -4.03
N CYS A 57 -37.57 -16.78 -3.08
CA CYS A 57 -36.84 -16.34 -1.89
C CYS A 57 -36.45 -17.50 -0.97
N LEU A 58 -37.32 -18.52 -0.82
CA LEU A 58 -37.02 -19.72 -0.04
C LEU A 58 -35.95 -20.60 -0.71
N LEU A 59 -35.96 -20.70 -2.05
CA LEU A 59 -34.91 -21.38 -2.82
C LEU A 59 -33.57 -20.65 -2.77
N LEU A 60 -33.57 -19.31 -2.85
CA LEU A 60 -32.36 -18.50 -2.69
C LEU A 60 -31.82 -18.58 -1.25
N GLY A 61 -32.71 -18.60 -0.25
CA GLY A 61 -32.33 -18.78 1.15
C GLY A 61 -31.75 -20.16 1.43
N SER A 62 -32.32 -21.24 0.87
CA SER A 62 -31.79 -22.59 1.04
C SER A 62 -30.49 -22.81 0.28
N LEU A 63 -30.34 -22.22 -0.91
CA LEU A 63 -29.07 -22.18 -1.65
C LEU A 63 -28.01 -21.35 -0.92
N TRP A 64 -28.39 -20.25 -0.25
CA TRP A 64 -27.47 -19.47 0.58
C TRP A 64 -27.04 -20.24 1.83
N VAL A 65 -27.94 -20.97 2.49
CA VAL A 65 -27.60 -21.85 3.62
C VAL A 65 -26.70 -22.99 3.17
N LEU A 66 -27.00 -23.65 2.04
CA LEU A 66 -26.15 -24.69 1.45
C LEU A 66 -24.78 -24.15 1.03
N TRP A 67 -24.72 -22.94 0.47
CA TRP A 67 -23.49 -22.21 0.15
C TRP A 67 -22.69 -21.85 1.41
N SER A 68 -23.38 -21.51 2.49
CA SER A 68 -22.78 -21.22 3.81
C SER A 68 -22.19 -22.47 4.47
N PHE A 69 -22.85 -23.63 4.32
CA PHE A 69 -22.35 -24.90 4.85
C PHE A 69 -21.25 -25.55 3.99
N SER A 70 -21.20 -25.25 2.68
CA SER A 70 -20.15 -25.74 1.76
C SER A 70 -18.87 -24.91 1.81
N ARG A 71 -18.91 -23.69 2.32
CA ARG A 71 -17.73 -23.00 2.86
C ARG A 71 -17.50 -23.39 4.32
N ARG A 72 -16.91 -24.56 4.54
CA ARG A 72 -16.13 -24.72 5.78
C ARG A 72 -14.99 -23.69 5.68
N PRO A 73 -14.83 -22.74 6.62
CA PRO A 73 -13.59 -22.00 6.69
C PRO A 73 -12.47 -23.04 6.72
N ALA A 74 -11.48 -22.88 5.83
CA ALA A 74 -10.23 -23.63 5.95
C ALA A 74 -9.83 -23.57 7.42
N ALA A 75 -9.50 -24.71 8.03
CA ALA A 75 -9.22 -24.81 9.45
C ALA A 75 -8.31 -23.64 9.84
N THR A 76 -8.88 -22.66 10.55
CA THR A 76 -8.13 -21.50 11.01
C THR A 76 -7.17 -22.04 12.05
N ILE A 77 -5.92 -22.27 11.66
CA ILE A 77 -4.84 -22.51 12.61
C ILE A 77 -4.85 -21.28 13.53
N PRO A 78 -5.10 -21.44 14.83
CA PRO A 78 -5.11 -20.31 15.76
C PRO A 78 -3.79 -19.56 15.64
N THR A 79 -3.84 -18.23 15.63
CA THR A 79 -2.62 -17.42 15.76
C THR A 79 -1.97 -17.83 17.08
N PRO A 80 -0.74 -18.36 17.10
CA PRO A 80 -0.10 -18.73 18.34
C PRO A 80 0.02 -17.48 19.23
N SER A 81 -0.22 -17.65 20.53
CA SER A 81 -0.02 -16.55 21.46
C SER A 81 1.46 -16.16 21.52
N VAL A 82 1.74 -14.92 21.96
CA VAL A 82 3.13 -14.44 22.18
C VAL A 82 3.91 -15.41 23.07
N ASP A 83 3.28 -16.00 24.09
CA ASP A 83 3.89 -16.98 24.97
C ASP A 83 4.24 -18.31 24.27
N GLN A 84 3.47 -18.69 23.25
CA GLN A 84 3.78 -19.85 22.41
C GLN A 84 4.96 -19.57 21.46
N LEU A 85 5.11 -18.33 20.98
CA LEU A 85 6.24 -17.91 20.16
C LEU A 85 7.57 -17.92 20.93
N PHE A 86 7.56 -17.74 22.26
CA PHE A 86 8.76 -17.79 23.09
C PHE A 86 9.32 -19.22 23.28
N ASN A 87 8.51 -20.26 23.07
CA ASN A 87 8.92 -21.65 23.31
C ASN A 87 9.47 -22.40 22.08
N VAL A 88 9.54 -21.74 20.90
CA VAL A 88 9.94 -22.39 19.64
C VAL A 88 11.31 -21.92 19.12
N THR A 89 12.11 -21.23 19.94
CA THR A 89 13.37 -20.61 19.50
C THR A 89 14.45 -21.61 19.09
N ALA A 90 15.36 -21.16 18.23
CA ALA A 90 16.63 -21.82 17.90
C ALA A 90 17.80 -21.19 18.69
N THR A 91 18.85 -21.99 18.90
CA THR A 91 20.09 -21.55 19.59
C THR A 91 21.04 -20.77 18.68
N SER A 92 20.87 -20.87 17.36
CA SER A 92 21.70 -20.20 16.35
C SER A 92 20.85 -19.63 15.20
N SER A 93 21.45 -18.75 14.41
CA SER A 93 20.78 -18.06 13.29
C SER A 93 20.43 -19.02 12.15
N VAL A 94 19.56 -18.58 11.24
CA VAL A 94 19.30 -19.28 9.97
C VAL A 94 20.57 -19.45 9.11
N TYR A 95 21.56 -18.55 9.25
CA TYR A 95 22.85 -18.66 8.58
C TYR A 95 23.66 -19.85 9.12
N ASP A 96 23.81 -19.92 10.44
CA ASP A 96 24.58 -21.00 11.10
C ASP A 96 23.92 -22.37 10.94
N ARG A 97 22.58 -22.40 10.80
CA ARG A 97 21.81 -23.62 10.51
C ARG A 97 21.82 -24.02 9.03
N GLY A 98 22.40 -23.22 8.14
CA GLY A 98 22.45 -23.52 6.70
C GLY A 98 21.06 -23.59 6.05
N LEU A 99 20.12 -22.75 6.49
CA LEU A 99 18.73 -22.74 5.98
C LEU A 99 18.55 -21.86 4.73
N LEU A 100 19.56 -21.06 4.38
CA LEU A 100 19.58 -20.28 3.14
C LEU A 100 19.93 -21.21 1.98
N LYS A 101 18.90 -21.71 1.29
CA LYS A 101 19.04 -22.69 0.22
C LYS A 101 18.38 -22.19 -1.07
N ILE A 102 19.07 -22.37 -2.19
CA ILE A 102 18.57 -22.13 -3.55
C ILE A 102 17.93 -23.42 -4.09
N ALA A 103 18.66 -24.52 -4.05
CA ALA A 103 18.18 -25.85 -4.39
C ALA A 103 17.79 -26.62 -3.12
N ASP A 104 16.96 -27.66 -3.27
CA ASP A 104 16.64 -28.62 -2.20
C ASP A 104 15.96 -28.00 -0.96
N ILE A 105 15.27 -26.87 -1.13
CA ILE A 105 14.31 -26.41 -0.13
C ILE A 105 13.05 -27.27 -0.22
N SER A 106 12.83 -28.12 0.78
CA SER A 106 11.64 -28.95 0.90
C SER A 106 10.52 -28.20 1.65
N TYR A 107 9.26 -28.47 1.32
CA TYR A 107 8.14 -27.90 2.08
C TYR A 107 8.18 -28.36 3.55
N GLU A 108 8.64 -29.57 3.85
CA GLU A 108 8.78 -30.11 5.22
C GLU A 108 9.73 -29.24 6.06
N SER A 109 10.94 -28.98 5.56
CA SER A 109 11.90 -28.06 6.21
C SER A 109 11.29 -26.69 6.53
N VAL A 110 10.49 -26.12 5.61
CA VAL A 110 9.81 -24.84 5.89
C VAL A 110 8.78 -25.01 7.01
N LEU A 111 7.95 -26.06 6.98
CA LEU A 111 6.97 -26.34 8.04
C LEU A 111 7.63 -26.59 9.41
N GLU A 112 8.81 -27.19 9.44
CA GLU A 112 9.56 -27.48 10.67
C GLU A 112 10.27 -26.25 11.24
N GLU A 113 10.83 -25.39 10.39
CA GLU A 113 11.74 -24.32 10.81
C GLU A 113 11.10 -22.93 10.86
N HIS A 114 9.94 -22.68 10.22
CA HIS A 114 9.44 -21.31 10.05
C HIS A 114 9.20 -20.53 11.36
N MET A 115 8.80 -21.24 12.43
CA MET A 115 8.60 -20.64 13.76
C MET A 115 9.90 -20.51 14.56
N ARG A 116 10.97 -21.20 14.16
CA ARG A 116 12.22 -21.33 14.91
C ARG A 116 13.16 -20.19 14.58
N TYR A 117 12.91 -19.01 15.12
CA TYR A 117 13.83 -17.87 15.05
C TYR A 117 14.96 -17.98 16.08
N TRP A 118 16.07 -17.30 15.85
CA TRP A 118 17.19 -17.27 16.77
C TRP A 118 16.84 -16.53 18.06
N SER A 119 17.07 -17.20 19.19
CA SER A 119 16.83 -16.66 20.54
C SER A 119 17.52 -15.31 20.80
N ASN A 120 18.65 -15.00 20.12
CA ASN A 120 19.24 -13.67 20.19
C ASN A 120 18.54 -12.68 19.26
N THR A 121 17.36 -12.21 19.68
CA THR A 121 16.56 -11.24 18.90
C THR A 121 17.18 -9.83 18.86
N SER A 122 18.25 -9.60 19.63
CA SER A 122 18.97 -8.32 19.69
C SER A 122 20.06 -8.16 18.63
N HIS A 123 20.55 -9.26 18.07
CA HIS A 123 21.61 -9.21 17.06
C HIS A 123 21.08 -8.71 15.73
N ARG A 124 21.82 -7.80 15.10
CA ARG A 124 21.54 -7.28 13.76
C ARG A 124 22.54 -7.82 12.76
N HIS A 125 22.11 -8.58 11.77
CA HIS A 125 22.95 -8.93 10.63
C HIS A 125 23.07 -7.75 9.67
N PHE A 126 21.95 -7.12 9.30
CA PHE A 126 21.92 -5.97 8.43
C PHE A 126 22.13 -4.68 9.22
N LYS A 127 23.17 -3.93 8.87
CA LYS A 127 23.57 -2.71 9.59
C LYS A 127 22.88 -1.43 9.09
N GLY A 128 22.25 -1.48 7.92
CA GLY A 128 21.54 -0.34 7.34
C GLY A 128 20.26 0.04 8.09
N SER A 129 19.56 1.06 7.60
CA SER A 129 18.25 1.45 8.14
C SER A 129 17.19 0.40 7.82
N VAL A 130 16.33 0.08 8.79
CA VAL A 130 15.22 -0.87 8.63
C VAL A 130 13.93 -0.19 9.10
N LEU A 131 13.02 0.06 8.16
CA LEU A 131 11.67 0.55 8.42
C LEU A 131 10.67 -0.61 8.39
N ALA A 132 10.03 -0.91 9.50
CA ALA A 132 9.01 -1.95 9.59
C ALA A 132 7.61 -1.35 9.64
N TYR A 133 6.74 -1.67 8.67
CA TYR A 133 5.32 -1.31 8.77
C TYR A 133 4.57 -2.30 9.66
N VAL A 134 3.60 -1.79 10.44
CA VAL A 134 2.65 -2.63 11.20
C VAL A 134 1.23 -2.16 10.91
N THR A 135 0.29 -3.10 10.75
CA THR A 135 -1.11 -2.79 10.39
C THR A 135 -2.11 -3.32 11.40
N PRO A 136 -3.21 -2.60 11.69
CA PRO A 136 -4.26 -3.08 12.60
C PRO A 136 -4.90 -4.42 12.18
N TRP A 137 -4.97 -4.71 10.88
CA TRP A 137 -5.60 -5.93 10.35
C TRP A 137 -4.70 -7.17 10.38
N ASN A 138 -3.39 -7.02 10.65
CA ASN A 138 -2.44 -8.11 10.88
C ASN A 138 -1.78 -7.97 12.26
N GLY A 139 -2.55 -8.21 13.32
CA GLY A 139 -2.14 -7.97 14.71
C GLY A 139 -0.79 -8.58 15.12
N LYS A 140 -0.36 -9.69 14.50
CA LYS A 140 0.98 -10.29 14.71
C LYS A 140 2.12 -9.28 14.55
N GLY A 141 1.98 -8.29 13.68
CA GLY A 141 3.00 -7.26 13.46
C GLY A 141 3.33 -6.46 14.72
N TYR A 142 2.35 -6.22 15.61
CA TYR A 142 2.58 -5.52 16.88
C TYR A 142 3.46 -6.32 17.83
N ASP A 143 3.32 -7.65 17.83
CA ASP A 143 4.14 -8.55 18.64
C ASP A 143 5.54 -8.70 18.07
N MET A 144 5.66 -8.85 16.74
CA MET A 144 6.95 -8.87 16.05
C MET A 144 7.74 -7.57 16.30
N ALA A 145 7.06 -6.41 16.30
CA ALA A 145 7.68 -5.12 16.61
C ALA A 145 8.29 -5.08 18.02
N LYS A 146 7.65 -5.71 19.02
CA LYS A 146 8.18 -5.79 20.40
C LYS A 146 9.33 -6.80 20.51
N LEU A 147 9.17 -7.98 19.91
CA LEU A 147 10.09 -9.10 19.99
C LEU A 147 11.42 -8.82 19.29
N PHE A 148 11.36 -8.24 18.09
CA PHE A 148 12.51 -7.99 17.22
C PHE A 148 12.92 -6.50 17.19
N ARG A 149 12.50 -5.70 18.17
CA ARG A 149 12.66 -4.23 18.17
C ARG A 149 14.09 -3.75 17.90
N ALA A 150 15.08 -4.48 18.38
CA ALA A 150 16.50 -4.16 18.19
C ALA A 150 16.97 -4.27 16.73
N LYS A 151 16.23 -4.98 15.87
CA LYS A 151 16.53 -5.14 14.44
C LYS A 151 16.01 -3.97 13.59
N PHE A 152 15.12 -3.15 14.13
CA PHE A 152 14.51 -2.03 13.42
C PHE A 152 15.17 -0.71 13.80
N THR A 153 15.31 0.20 12.83
CA THR A 153 15.61 1.61 13.12
C THR A 153 14.33 2.43 13.26
N HIS A 154 13.28 2.03 12.52
CA HIS A 154 11.98 2.67 12.50
C HIS A 154 10.86 1.64 12.49
N VAL A 155 9.77 1.93 13.20
CA VAL A 155 8.50 1.22 13.10
C VAL A 155 7.42 2.22 12.69
N SER A 156 6.69 1.91 11.62
CA SER A 156 5.62 2.76 11.08
C SER A 156 4.26 2.07 11.22
N PRO A 157 3.50 2.40 12.27
CA PRO A 157 2.14 1.94 12.38
C PRO A 157 1.21 2.63 11.39
N VAL A 158 0.36 1.83 10.73
CA VAL A 158 -0.57 2.27 9.69
C VAL A 158 -1.92 2.65 10.33
N TRP A 159 -1.96 3.83 10.94
CA TRP A 159 -3.14 4.31 11.68
C TRP A 159 -3.84 5.48 11.01
N TYR A 160 -3.09 6.42 10.43
CA TYR A 160 -3.62 7.75 10.13
C TYR A 160 -4.02 7.94 8.68
N GLN A 161 -5.13 8.65 8.48
CA GLN A 161 -5.59 9.16 7.18
C GLN A 161 -5.90 10.66 7.32
N LEU A 162 -5.27 11.49 6.51
CA LEU A 162 -5.67 12.88 6.32
C LEU A 162 -6.68 12.94 5.18
N LYS A 163 -7.90 13.37 5.45
CA LYS A 163 -8.96 13.48 4.45
C LYS A 163 -9.92 14.60 4.78
N ARG A 164 -10.76 14.94 3.80
CA ARG A 164 -11.89 15.85 4.01
C ARG A 164 -13.14 15.06 4.37
N ASP A 165 -13.80 15.46 5.46
CA ASP A 165 -15.11 14.96 5.87
C ASP A 165 -16.17 16.08 5.82
N ASN A 166 -17.34 15.86 6.43
CA ASN A 166 -18.43 16.83 6.45
C ASN A 166 -18.12 18.10 7.27
N HIS A 167 -17.06 18.09 8.07
CA HIS A 167 -16.64 19.17 8.96
C HIS A 167 -15.38 19.89 8.49
N GLY A 168 -14.72 19.41 7.45
CA GLY A 168 -13.54 20.05 6.87
C GLY A 168 -12.39 19.07 6.72
N LEU A 169 -11.17 19.59 6.72
CA LEU A 169 -9.97 18.77 6.65
C LEU A 169 -9.67 18.19 8.04
N ALA A 170 -9.48 16.88 8.13
CA ALA A 170 -9.30 16.20 9.40
C ALA A 170 -8.29 15.05 9.32
N LEU A 171 -7.55 14.84 10.40
CA LEU A 171 -6.65 13.72 10.60
C LEU A 171 -7.36 12.63 11.42
N HIS A 172 -7.75 11.54 10.76
CA HIS A 172 -8.43 10.39 11.36
C HIS A 172 -7.42 9.32 11.80
N GLY A 173 -7.88 8.38 12.64
CA GLY A 173 -7.09 7.21 13.06
C GLY A 173 -6.50 7.28 14.47
N ARG A 174 -6.60 8.42 15.18
CA ARG A 174 -6.03 8.56 16.54
C ARG A 174 -6.51 7.48 17.53
N HIS A 175 -7.73 6.95 17.34
CA HIS A 175 -8.28 5.91 18.21
C HIS A 175 -7.53 4.58 18.13
N ASP A 176 -6.76 4.33 17.07
CA ASP A 176 -5.91 3.14 16.92
C ASP A 176 -4.57 3.28 17.65
N VAL A 177 -4.25 4.45 18.20
CA VAL A 177 -2.97 4.68 18.87
C VAL A 177 -2.94 4.00 20.23
N ASP A 178 -2.07 3.00 20.34
CA ASP A 178 -1.76 2.34 21.61
C ASP A 178 -0.48 2.92 22.23
N GLN A 179 -0.66 3.77 23.24
CA GLN A 179 0.44 4.40 23.99
C GLN A 179 1.25 3.41 24.83
N GLN A 180 0.66 2.30 25.26
CA GLN A 180 1.39 1.27 26.00
C GLN A 180 2.28 0.47 25.03
N TRP A 181 1.74 0.06 23.89
CA TRP A 181 2.52 -0.60 22.84
C TRP A 181 3.70 0.25 22.36
N ILE A 182 3.51 1.56 22.17
CA ILE A 182 4.61 2.49 21.82
C ILE A 182 5.73 2.42 22.86
N LYS A 183 5.40 2.44 24.16
CA LYS A 183 6.39 2.34 25.24
C LYS A 183 7.11 0.99 25.23
N ASP A 184 6.38 -0.09 25.00
CA ASP A 184 6.92 -1.45 24.98
C ASP A 184 7.89 -1.66 23.81
N VAL A 185 7.55 -1.15 22.62
CA VAL A 185 8.42 -1.20 21.44
C VAL A 185 9.65 -0.31 21.62
N ARG A 186 9.49 0.91 22.14
CA ARG A 186 10.60 1.86 22.39
C ARG A 186 11.49 1.49 23.56
N ARG A 187 11.30 0.35 24.22
CA ARG A 187 12.11 -0.03 25.38
C ARG A 187 13.59 0.00 24.99
N GLU A 188 14.40 0.75 25.76
CA GLU A 188 15.82 1.09 25.51
C GLU A 188 16.07 2.19 24.46
N GLY A 189 15.03 2.96 24.09
CA GLY A 189 15.14 4.19 23.28
C GLY A 189 15.11 3.99 21.77
N SER A 190 14.86 2.77 21.28
CA SER A 190 14.80 2.38 19.87
C SER A 190 13.79 1.25 19.69
N PRO A 191 13.10 1.12 18.54
CA PRO A 191 13.15 1.95 17.32
C PRO A 191 12.39 3.26 17.43
N LYS A 192 12.62 4.15 16.46
CA LYS A 192 11.81 5.36 16.26
C LYS A 192 10.40 4.98 15.79
N ILE A 193 9.37 5.61 16.35
CA ILE A 193 7.97 5.42 15.97
C ILE A 193 7.55 6.54 15.02
N VAL A 194 7.29 6.17 13.76
CA VAL A 194 7.00 7.09 12.66
C VAL A 194 5.70 6.68 11.95
N PRO A 195 4.51 6.96 12.53
CA PRO A 195 3.24 6.49 11.98
C PRO A 195 3.03 6.90 10.53
N ARG A 196 2.41 6.02 9.76
CA ARG A 196 2.05 6.30 8.38
C ARG A 196 0.81 7.18 8.34
N VAL A 197 0.92 8.32 7.67
CA VAL A 197 -0.19 9.20 7.30
C VAL A 197 -0.44 9.06 5.81
N VAL A 198 -1.62 8.61 5.42
CA VAL A 198 -2.04 8.61 4.01
C VAL A 198 -2.89 9.84 3.69
N LEU A 199 -2.66 10.45 2.53
CA LEU A 199 -3.49 11.56 2.03
C LEU A 199 -4.70 11.05 1.25
N GLU A 200 -5.77 10.69 1.95
CA GLU A 200 -7.00 10.16 1.36
C GLU A 200 -7.99 11.25 0.90
N GLY A 201 -8.75 10.96 -0.16
CA GLY A 201 -9.82 11.83 -0.66
C GLY A 201 -9.35 12.91 -1.66
N TYR A 202 -10.26 13.82 -2.01
CA TYR A 202 -9.97 14.93 -2.93
C TYR A 202 -9.09 16.01 -2.27
N THR A 203 -7.77 15.80 -2.29
CA THR A 203 -6.79 16.73 -1.70
C THR A 203 -6.38 17.88 -2.61
N THR A 204 -7.11 18.13 -3.72
CA THR A 204 -6.75 19.22 -4.64
C THR A 204 -6.77 20.58 -3.95
N ASN A 205 -7.72 20.81 -3.05
CA ASN A 205 -7.83 22.07 -2.31
C ASN A 205 -6.64 22.32 -1.38
N LEU A 206 -6.14 21.28 -0.71
CA LEU A 206 -4.89 21.31 0.07
C LEU A 206 -3.71 21.79 -0.80
N LEU A 207 -3.64 21.36 -2.05
CA LEU A 207 -2.52 21.74 -2.93
C LEU A 207 -2.68 23.16 -3.47
N ILE A 208 -3.91 23.58 -3.79
CA ILE A 208 -4.19 24.88 -4.40
C ILE A 208 -4.24 26.01 -3.36
N ARG A 209 -4.92 25.79 -2.22
CA ARG A 209 -5.22 26.82 -1.24
C ARG A 209 -4.21 26.83 -0.09
N GLU A 210 -3.66 28.00 0.21
CA GLU A 210 -2.58 28.12 1.20
C GLU A 210 -3.07 27.88 2.64
N ASP A 211 -4.31 28.28 2.94
CA ASP A 211 -4.95 28.08 4.24
C ASP A 211 -5.15 26.58 4.54
N GLU A 212 -5.71 25.82 3.58
CA GLU A 212 -5.89 24.37 3.74
C GLU A 212 -4.56 23.63 3.78
N ARG A 213 -3.56 24.10 3.02
CA ARG A 213 -2.19 23.55 3.09
C ARG A 213 -1.59 23.72 4.49
N ALA A 214 -1.70 24.92 5.05
CA ALA A 214 -1.21 25.22 6.39
C ALA A 214 -1.98 24.43 7.46
N GLU A 215 -3.31 24.29 7.31
CA GLU A 215 -4.15 23.47 8.19
C GLU A 215 -3.69 22.01 8.20
N ALA A 216 -3.44 21.42 7.03
CA ALA A 216 -2.95 20.04 6.93
C ALA A 216 -1.62 19.81 7.62
N ILE A 217 -0.65 20.69 7.37
CA ILE A 217 0.67 20.64 8.00
C ILE A 217 0.51 20.79 9.51
N GLY A 218 -0.35 21.71 9.96
CA GLY A 218 -0.67 21.93 11.37
C GLY A 218 -1.30 20.71 12.04
N LEU A 219 -2.24 20.03 11.37
CA LEU A 219 -2.87 18.80 11.87
C LEU A 219 -1.84 17.68 12.08
N ILE A 220 -0.97 17.45 11.09
CA ILE A 220 0.06 16.41 11.14
C ILE A 220 1.09 16.71 12.23
N THR A 221 1.65 17.91 12.23
CA THR A 221 2.71 18.30 13.18
C THR A 221 2.22 18.39 14.62
N SER A 222 0.99 18.86 14.83
CA SER A 222 0.34 18.85 16.15
C SER A 222 0.15 17.43 16.65
N GLU A 223 -0.21 16.49 15.78
CA GLU A 223 -0.36 15.08 16.18
C GLU A 223 0.96 14.44 16.56
N VAL A 224 2.02 14.66 15.77
CA VAL A 224 3.39 14.19 16.08
C VAL A 224 3.83 14.63 17.47
N THR A 225 3.61 15.91 17.79
CA THR A 225 3.99 16.45 19.11
C THR A 225 3.08 15.95 20.23
N LYS A 226 1.77 15.94 20.03
CA LYS A 226 0.77 15.52 21.03
C LYS A 226 0.93 14.05 21.42
N MET A 227 1.16 13.19 20.44
CA MET A 227 1.29 11.75 20.65
C MET A 227 2.74 11.31 20.89
N GLN A 228 3.69 12.26 20.90
CA GLN A 228 5.12 12.03 21.11
C GLN A 228 5.71 11.02 20.12
N PHE A 229 5.33 11.12 18.84
CA PHE A 229 5.96 10.35 17.77
C PHE A 229 7.37 10.88 17.47
N ASP A 230 8.19 10.06 16.82
CA ASP A 230 9.53 10.45 16.37
C ASP A 230 9.52 11.06 14.97
N GLY A 231 8.34 11.17 14.34
CA GLY A 231 8.18 11.59 12.96
C GLY A 231 6.98 10.95 12.30
N ILE A 232 6.96 10.93 10.97
CA ILE A 232 5.92 10.28 10.16
C ILE A 232 6.50 9.60 8.92
N VAL A 233 5.72 8.66 8.37
CA VAL A 233 5.83 8.24 6.98
C VAL A 233 4.63 8.81 6.21
N LEU A 234 4.85 9.55 5.12
CA LEU A 234 3.77 10.08 4.28
C LEU A 234 3.55 9.20 3.05
N GLU A 235 2.31 8.76 2.86
CA GLU A 235 1.86 8.10 1.64
C GLU A 235 0.87 9.00 0.89
N ALA A 236 1.33 9.56 -0.22
CA ALA A 236 0.53 10.50 -1.02
C ALA A 236 0.60 10.23 -2.52
N TRP A 237 1.76 9.77 -3.02
CA TRP A 237 2.05 9.68 -4.44
C TRP A 237 1.06 8.79 -5.22
N SER A 238 0.80 7.59 -4.72
CA SER A 238 -0.14 6.65 -5.35
C SER A 238 -1.55 7.22 -5.46
N LEU A 239 -1.97 8.03 -4.48
CA LEU A 239 -3.29 8.64 -4.46
C LEU A 239 -3.34 9.87 -5.37
N TRP A 240 -2.27 10.68 -5.42
CA TRP A 240 -2.15 11.76 -6.40
C TRP A 240 -2.21 11.24 -7.83
N ARG A 241 -1.56 10.10 -8.12
CA ARG A 241 -1.71 9.39 -9.39
C ARG A 241 -3.15 8.97 -9.63
N GLY A 242 -3.78 8.30 -8.66
CA GLY A 242 -5.17 7.84 -8.77
C GLY A 242 -6.18 8.96 -9.02
N TYR A 243 -5.96 10.13 -8.43
CA TYR A 243 -6.77 11.34 -8.61
C TYR A 243 -6.33 12.22 -9.78
N ARG A 244 -5.33 11.79 -10.57
CA ARG A 244 -4.81 12.52 -11.74
C ARG A 244 -4.25 13.90 -11.42
N ILE A 245 -3.79 14.11 -10.19
CA ILE A 245 -3.13 15.34 -9.74
C ILE A 245 -1.80 15.52 -10.47
N LEU A 246 -1.09 14.42 -10.72
CA LEU A 246 0.24 14.45 -11.31
C LEU A 246 0.21 14.78 -12.82
N ASP A 247 -0.94 14.56 -13.50
CA ASP A 247 -1.12 14.88 -14.93
C ASP A 247 -0.97 16.38 -15.22
N ASP A 248 -1.26 17.25 -14.25
CA ASP A 248 -1.10 18.70 -14.36
C ASP A 248 0.27 19.14 -13.77
N PRO A 249 1.16 19.76 -14.57
CA PRO A 249 2.49 20.14 -14.10
C PRO A 249 2.50 21.10 -12.91
N ASN A 250 1.52 22.01 -12.81
CA ASN A 250 1.42 22.97 -11.72
C ASN A 250 0.93 22.28 -10.44
N LEU A 251 -0.08 21.41 -10.52
CA LEU A 251 -0.53 20.62 -9.38
C LEU A 251 0.54 19.62 -8.91
N ARG A 252 1.28 19.01 -9.83
CA ARG A 252 2.43 18.15 -9.52
C ARG A 252 3.51 18.92 -8.75
N GLN A 253 3.87 20.13 -9.19
CA GLN A 253 4.82 20.97 -8.46
C GLN A 253 4.29 21.32 -7.07
N LYS A 254 3.01 21.70 -6.94
CA LYS A 254 2.38 21.97 -5.64
C LYS A 254 2.39 20.75 -4.72
N ALA A 255 2.26 19.54 -5.25
CA ALA A 255 2.37 18.30 -4.49
C ALA A 255 3.78 18.10 -3.91
N LEU A 256 4.83 18.35 -4.71
CA LEU A 256 6.22 18.34 -4.24
C LEU A 256 6.48 19.44 -3.21
N ASP A 257 5.96 20.65 -3.45
CA ASP A 257 6.09 21.77 -2.52
C ASP A 257 5.41 21.48 -1.19
N PHE A 258 4.27 20.79 -1.19
CA PHE A 258 3.62 20.32 0.03
C PHE A 258 4.53 19.39 0.83
N VAL A 259 5.14 18.38 0.19
CA VAL A 259 6.11 17.48 0.85
C VAL A 259 7.25 18.29 1.45
N LYS A 260 7.84 19.19 0.66
CA LYS A 260 8.97 20.01 1.08
C LYS A 260 8.63 20.88 2.29
N LEU A 261 7.48 21.57 2.26
CA LEU A 261 7.01 22.42 3.35
C LEU A 261 6.72 21.62 4.62
N LEU A 262 6.11 20.43 4.50
CA LEU A 262 5.86 19.56 5.66
C LEU A 262 7.17 19.11 6.31
N GLY A 263 8.17 18.72 5.51
CA GLY A 263 9.49 18.35 6.02
C GLY A 263 10.18 19.51 6.74
N MET A 264 10.18 20.70 6.13
CA MET A 264 10.72 21.91 6.73
C MET A 264 10.06 22.24 8.07
N GLU A 265 8.73 22.17 8.16
CA GLU A 265 8.01 22.46 9.41
C GLU A 265 8.33 21.44 10.50
N LEU A 266 8.39 20.14 10.16
CA LEU A 266 8.80 19.10 11.12
C LEU A 266 10.22 19.35 11.65
N HIS A 267 11.16 19.78 10.81
CA HIS A 267 12.53 20.07 11.23
C HIS A 267 12.64 21.36 12.06
N VAL A 268 11.88 22.41 11.73
CA VAL A 268 11.83 23.68 12.51
C VAL A 268 11.23 23.48 13.90
N LEU A 269 10.15 22.70 14.02
CA LEU A 269 9.51 22.41 15.30
C LEU A 269 10.45 21.73 16.29
N GLU A 270 11.43 20.95 15.81
CA GLU A 270 12.44 20.34 16.67
C GLU A 270 13.41 21.37 17.24
N ALA A 271 13.93 22.26 16.40
CA ALA A 271 14.90 23.29 16.77
C ALA A 271 14.39 24.20 17.90
N SER A 272 13.07 24.39 17.99
CA SER A 272 12.44 25.23 19.02
C SER A 272 12.16 24.53 20.37
N LYS A 273 12.21 23.19 20.45
CA LYS A 273 11.67 22.44 21.60
C LYS A 273 12.62 21.46 22.30
N ARG A 274 13.79 21.09 21.75
CA ARG A 274 14.63 20.01 22.33
C ARG A 274 16.07 20.44 22.68
N LYS A 275 16.50 20.17 23.92
CA LYS A 275 17.90 20.26 24.40
C LYS A 275 18.80 19.07 23.97
N LYS A 276 18.28 18.10 23.20
CA LYS A 276 19.01 16.92 22.72
C LYS A 276 18.60 16.57 21.27
N SER A 277 19.37 17.09 20.31
CA SER A 277 19.89 16.49 19.07
C SER A 277 19.10 15.43 18.25
N ALA A 278 17.78 15.34 18.28
CA ALA A 278 17.05 14.34 17.49
C ALA A 278 15.87 14.97 16.73
N LEU A 279 16.14 15.35 15.48
CA LEU A 279 15.18 15.83 14.47
C LEU A 279 14.01 14.84 14.31
N PHE A 280 12.78 15.37 14.20
CA PHE A 280 11.64 14.57 13.74
C PHE A 280 11.96 13.97 12.37
N GLN A 281 11.68 12.69 12.19
CA GLN A 281 11.94 11.99 10.94
C GLN A 281 10.77 12.14 9.98
N PHE A 282 11.07 12.49 8.73
CA PHE A 282 10.09 12.54 7.68
C PHE A 282 10.46 11.61 6.53
N ILE A 283 9.69 10.53 6.36
CA ILE A 283 9.91 9.54 5.31
C ILE A 283 8.78 9.64 4.28
N LEU A 284 9.11 9.70 2.99
CA LEU A 284 8.14 9.71 1.90
C LEU A 284 8.03 8.33 1.25
N VAL A 285 6.81 7.80 1.09
CA VAL A 285 6.58 6.61 0.26
C VAL A 285 6.64 7.00 -1.22
N ILE A 286 7.48 6.31 -1.99
CA ILE A 286 7.65 6.54 -3.43
C ILE A 286 7.42 5.25 -4.23
N PRO A 287 6.79 5.33 -5.41
CA PRO A 287 6.62 4.16 -6.28
C PRO A 287 7.94 3.77 -6.95
N PRO A 288 8.04 2.54 -7.48
CA PRO A 288 9.10 2.19 -8.40
C PRO A 288 9.02 3.08 -9.66
N PRO A 289 10.15 3.46 -10.27
CA PRO A 289 10.14 4.20 -11.52
C PRO A 289 9.50 3.34 -12.62
N SER A 290 8.82 3.99 -13.57
CA SER A 290 8.34 3.31 -14.78
C SER A 290 9.38 3.43 -15.91
N GLY A 291 9.26 2.57 -16.93
CA GLY A 291 10.12 2.62 -18.11
C GLY A 291 9.89 3.81 -19.04
N ASN A 292 8.90 4.68 -18.75
CA ASN A 292 8.60 5.87 -19.55
C ASN A 292 8.87 7.15 -18.76
N PRO A 293 10.04 7.79 -18.93
CA PRO A 293 10.38 9.04 -18.24
C PRO A 293 9.45 10.22 -18.57
N ALA A 294 8.68 10.15 -19.65
CA ALA A 294 7.72 11.18 -20.03
C ALA A 294 6.36 11.04 -19.32
N ASP A 295 6.12 9.94 -18.59
CA ASP A 295 4.90 9.76 -17.82
C ASP A 295 4.95 10.66 -16.56
N PRO A 296 4.06 11.66 -16.44
CA PRO A 296 4.08 12.59 -15.31
C PRO A 296 3.77 11.91 -13.96
N ASN A 297 3.20 10.70 -13.98
CA ASN A 297 2.90 9.91 -12.79
C ASN A 297 4.13 9.24 -12.17
N VAL A 298 5.29 9.33 -12.83
CA VAL A 298 6.54 8.74 -12.37
C VAL A 298 7.24 9.66 -11.39
N PHE A 299 7.71 9.07 -10.29
CA PHE A 299 8.65 9.71 -9.37
C PHE A 299 10.07 9.59 -9.96
N THR A 300 10.78 10.71 -10.04
CA THR A 300 12.05 10.81 -10.79
C THR A 300 13.24 11.14 -9.90
N THR A 301 14.45 10.98 -10.44
CA THR A 301 15.69 11.48 -9.81
C THR A 301 15.62 12.97 -9.50
N SER A 302 15.00 13.78 -10.37
CA SER A 302 14.84 15.21 -10.15
C SER A 302 13.97 15.50 -8.93
N ASP A 303 12.91 14.72 -8.71
CA ASP A 303 12.07 14.83 -7.51
C ASP A 303 12.83 14.43 -6.25
N MET A 304 13.65 13.35 -6.32
CA MET A 304 14.54 13.00 -5.21
C MET A 304 15.48 14.15 -4.86
N ILE A 305 16.16 14.72 -5.85
CA ILE A 305 17.09 15.84 -5.63
C ILE A 305 16.35 17.05 -5.05
N TYR A 306 15.13 17.34 -5.52
CA TYR A 306 14.34 18.45 -5.02
C TYR A 306 13.94 18.29 -3.55
N LEU A 307 13.68 17.06 -3.12
CA LEU A 307 13.16 16.74 -1.79
C LEU A 307 14.22 16.30 -0.78
N LYS A 308 15.43 15.92 -1.21
CA LYS A 308 16.44 15.25 -0.36
C LYS A 308 16.82 15.99 0.93
N ASP A 309 16.70 17.32 0.94
CA ASP A 309 17.05 18.13 2.12
C ASP A 309 15.85 18.33 3.07
N ALA A 310 14.63 18.05 2.60
CA ALA A 310 13.40 18.13 3.40
C ALA A 310 12.93 16.77 3.93
N VAL A 311 13.41 15.65 3.37
CA VAL A 311 13.06 14.30 3.81
C VAL A 311 14.25 13.56 4.42
N ASP A 312 13.99 12.76 5.44
CA ASP A 312 14.96 11.89 6.11
C ASP A 312 15.00 10.49 5.48
N GLY A 313 13.98 10.12 4.69
CA GLY A 313 13.99 8.87 3.95
C GLY A 313 12.98 8.77 2.81
N PHE A 314 13.22 7.83 1.91
CA PHE A 314 12.34 7.43 0.83
C PHE A 314 12.02 5.94 0.97
N SER A 315 10.79 5.60 1.31
CA SER A 315 10.31 4.21 1.34
C SER A 315 9.90 3.80 -0.08
N LEU A 316 10.79 3.10 -0.78
CA LEU A 316 10.62 2.72 -2.18
C LEU A 316 9.88 1.39 -2.29
N MET A 317 8.70 1.40 -2.91
CA MET A 317 7.85 0.20 -3.05
C MET A 317 8.35 -0.75 -4.17
N THR A 318 9.53 -1.35 -4.00
CA THR A 318 10.11 -2.35 -4.90
C THR A 318 9.49 -3.75 -4.72
N TYR A 319 8.16 -3.81 -4.73
CA TYR A 319 7.35 -5.03 -4.72
C TYR A 319 6.06 -4.78 -5.51
N ASP A 320 5.19 -5.79 -5.61
CA ASP A 320 4.01 -5.79 -6.50
C ASP A 320 4.36 -5.59 -7.98
N TYR A 321 5.45 -6.21 -8.42
CA TYR A 321 5.84 -6.25 -9.83
C TYR A 321 4.77 -6.94 -10.69
N SER A 322 4.26 -8.07 -10.20
CA SER A 322 3.17 -8.84 -10.81
C SER A 322 1.83 -8.57 -10.12
N ASN A 323 0.74 -8.88 -10.81
CA ASN A 323 -0.63 -8.70 -10.30
C ASN A 323 -1.56 -9.80 -10.84
N ALA A 324 -2.81 -9.81 -10.38
CA ALA A 324 -3.78 -10.85 -10.77
C ALA A 324 -4.06 -10.93 -12.28
N TYR A 325 -3.82 -9.87 -13.06
CA TYR A 325 -3.98 -9.91 -14.52
C TYR A 325 -2.74 -10.43 -15.24
N VAL A 326 -1.56 -10.27 -14.63
CA VAL A 326 -0.27 -10.75 -15.15
C VAL A 326 0.49 -11.47 -14.00
N PRO A 327 0.11 -12.72 -13.68
CA PRO A 327 0.75 -13.50 -12.62
C PRO A 327 2.25 -13.68 -12.82
N GLY A 328 3.01 -13.63 -11.72
CA GLY A 328 4.47 -13.74 -11.75
C GLY A 328 5.14 -13.43 -10.40
N PRO A 329 6.47 -13.24 -10.38
CA PRO A 329 7.23 -12.96 -9.17
C PRO A 329 6.81 -11.66 -8.48
N ASN A 330 7.00 -11.59 -7.15
CA ASN A 330 6.59 -10.42 -6.38
C ASN A 330 7.49 -9.20 -6.68
N ALA A 331 8.79 -9.41 -6.80
CA ALA A 331 9.79 -8.36 -6.86
C ALA A 331 11.10 -8.86 -7.50
N PRO A 332 11.19 -9.10 -8.83
CA PRO A 332 12.41 -9.60 -9.46
C PRO A 332 13.66 -8.81 -9.07
N LEU A 333 14.73 -9.49 -8.63
CA LEU A 333 15.93 -8.82 -8.11
C LEU A 333 16.52 -7.82 -9.10
N ALA A 334 16.64 -8.20 -10.38
CA ALA A 334 17.15 -7.31 -11.43
C ALA A 334 16.29 -6.05 -11.64
N TRP A 335 14.96 -6.16 -11.46
CA TRP A 335 14.06 -5.01 -11.51
C TRP A 335 14.26 -4.10 -10.30
N MET A 336 14.44 -4.65 -9.10
CA MET A 336 14.74 -3.86 -7.90
C MET A 336 16.06 -3.07 -8.07
N SER A 337 17.12 -3.73 -8.55
CA SER A 337 18.40 -3.07 -8.88
C SER A 337 18.22 -1.96 -9.92
N GLN A 338 17.40 -2.19 -10.94
CA GLN A 338 17.11 -1.18 -11.96
C GLN A 338 16.36 0.02 -11.37
N CYS A 339 15.43 -0.20 -10.44
CA CYS A 339 14.72 0.89 -9.76
C CYS A 339 15.71 1.82 -9.04
N LEU A 340 16.66 1.24 -8.30
CA LEU A 340 17.72 1.99 -7.63
C LEU A 340 18.65 2.70 -8.62
N HIS A 341 19.06 2.01 -9.69
CA HIS A 341 19.90 2.60 -10.74
C HIS A 341 19.27 3.84 -11.38
N VAL A 342 17.96 3.78 -11.67
CA VAL A 342 17.22 4.88 -12.31
C VAL A 342 17.01 6.03 -11.34
N LEU A 343 16.60 5.76 -10.11
CA LEU A 343 16.23 6.80 -9.16
C LEU A 343 17.44 7.52 -8.55
N LEU A 344 18.46 6.78 -8.13
CA LEU A 344 19.56 7.35 -7.35
C LEU A 344 20.41 8.31 -8.20
N PRO A 345 20.56 9.58 -7.77
CA PRO A 345 21.38 10.55 -8.50
C PRO A 345 22.86 10.15 -8.47
N LYS A 346 23.59 10.56 -9.50
CA LYS A 346 25.06 10.46 -9.49
C LYS A 346 25.62 11.46 -8.49
N GLY A 347 26.54 11.02 -7.66
CA GLY A 347 27.31 11.87 -6.75
C GLY A 347 28.30 12.73 -7.51
N GLN A 348 28.81 13.76 -6.83
CA GLN A 348 29.93 14.54 -7.34
C GLN A 348 31.20 13.69 -7.20
N GLY A 349 31.59 13.00 -8.26
CA GLY A 349 32.79 12.14 -8.24
C GLY A 349 34.02 12.91 -7.77
N LYS A 350 34.87 12.28 -6.94
CA LYS A 350 36.22 12.80 -6.70
C LYS A 350 36.96 12.79 -8.04
N LYS A 351 37.38 13.95 -8.55
CA LYS A 351 38.26 14.04 -9.73
C LYS A 351 39.54 13.23 -9.43
N GLY A 352 39.73 12.06 -10.03
CA GLY A 352 41.03 11.37 -9.98
C GLY A 352 41.08 9.86 -10.14
N GLU A 353 39.99 9.10 -9.94
CA GLU A 353 40.10 7.63 -9.94
C GLU A 353 39.80 7.00 -11.30
N ARG A 354 40.85 6.51 -11.98
CA ARG A 354 40.73 5.66 -13.17
C ARG A 354 40.43 4.22 -12.76
N ALA A 355 39.28 3.70 -13.17
CA ALA A 355 38.88 2.31 -12.93
C ALA A 355 39.07 1.44 -14.21
N SER A 356 39.88 0.39 -14.11
CA SER A 356 40.12 -0.64 -15.14
C SER A 356 39.11 -1.83 -15.15
N THR A 357 38.57 -2.13 -16.32
CA THR A 357 38.01 -3.43 -16.79
C THR A 357 36.74 -4.03 -16.13
N LYS A 358 35.71 -4.18 -16.98
CA LYS A 358 34.41 -4.88 -16.97
C LYS A 358 33.68 -5.24 -15.65
N ASP A 359 34.27 -5.90 -14.65
CA ASP A 359 33.61 -6.06 -13.33
C ASP A 359 33.54 -4.74 -12.56
N LYS A 360 34.34 -3.75 -12.99
CA LYS A 360 34.27 -2.38 -12.47
C LYS A 360 33.07 -1.59 -12.95
N LEU A 361 32.33 -1.97 -13.99
CA LEU A 361 31.27 -1.10 -14.52
C LEU A 361 30.10 -0.99 -13.54
N ILE A 362 29.53 -2.11 -13.10
CA ILE A 362 28.39 -2.11 -12.17
C ILE A 362 28.83 -1.61 -10.79
N SER A 363 30.01 -2.01 -10.30
CA SER A 363 30.54 -1.47 -9.05
C SER A 363 30.80 0.03 -9.17
N SER A 364 31.33 0.52 -10.31
CA SER A 364 31.57 1.95 -10.55
C SER A 364 30.27 2.73 -10.59
N GLU A 365 29.22 2.19 -11.21
CA GLU A 365 27.90 2.82 -11.29
C GLU A 365 27.26 2.95 -9.91
N ILE A 366 27.40 1.93 -9.06
CA ILE A 366 26.91 1.96 -7.68
C ILE A 366 27.75 2.94 -6.84
N THR A 367 29.08 2.86 -6.90
CA THR A 367 29.97 3.77 -6.16
C THR A 367 29.88 5.22 -6.65
N SER A 368 29.36 5.44 -7.86
CA SER A 368 29.14 6.77 -8.41
C SER A 368 27.86 7.44 -7.90
N ARG A 369 27.00 6.74 -7.14
CA ARG A 369 25.74 7.32 -6.62
C ARG A 369 26.01 8.25 -5.45
N ASP A 370 25.13 9.24 -5.28
CA ASP A 370 25.17 10.15 -4.14
C ASP A 370 24.95 9.34 -2.85
N PRO A 371 25.98 9.21 -1.98
CA PRO A 371 25.88 8.37 -0.81
C PRO A 371 24.90 8.92 0.24
N ASP A 372 24.59 10.23 0.22
CA ASP A 372 23.58 10.78 1.12
C ASP A 372 22.16 10.33 0.73
N VAL A 373 21.85 10.42 -0.57
CA VAL A 373 20.54 10.00 -1.09
C VAL A 373 20.39 8.48 -1.02
N ALA A 374 21.47 7.72 -1.25
CA ALA A 374 21.46 6.27 -1.09
C ALA A 374 21.07 5.86 0.34
N ARG A 375 21.71 6.44 1.37
CA ARG A 375 21.40 6.14 2.78
C ARG A 375 19.98 6.53 3.19
N LYS A 376 19.38 7.52 2.52
CA LYS A 376 17.97 7.93 2.72
C LYS A 376 17.00 7.00 1.98
N THR A 377 17.44 6.25 0.97
CA THR A 377 16.57 5.33 0.24
C THR A 377 16.40 4.02 1.01
N LEU A 378 15.17 3.55 1.14
CA LEU A 378 14.81 2.29 1.77
C LEU A 378 14.19 1.38 0.72
N MET A 379 14.91 0.34 0.29
CA MET A 379 14.43 -0.63 -0.68
C MET A 379 13.33 -1.50 -0.06
N GLY A 380 12.15 -1.51 -0.65
CA GLY A 380 10.99 -2.23 -0.17
C GLY A 380 11.11 -3.75 -0.33
N LEU A 381 10.75 -4.48 0.72
CA LEU A 381 10.63 -5.92 0.80
C LEU A 381 9.20 -6.29 1.19
N ASN A 382 8.58 -7.22 0.45
CA ASN A 382 7.30 -7.81 0.81
C ASN A 382 7.50 -9.00 1.76
N PHE A 383 6.73 -9.05 2.85
CA PHE A 383 6.62 -10.19 3.76
C PHE A 383 5.34 -11.02 3.52
N TYR A 384 4.54 -10.62 2.54
CA TYR A 384 3.46 -11.41 1.94
C TYR A 384 3.89 -12.00 0.60
N GLY A 385 3.10 -12.92 0.07
CA GLY A 385 3.22 -13.44 -1.29
C GLY A 385 1.91 -13.34 -2.05
N ASN A 386 1.83 -14.00 -3.19
CA ASN A 386 0.61 -14.12 -3.97
C ASN A 386 0.34 -15.58 -4.36
N ASP A 387 -0.92 -16.01 -4.25
CA ASP A 387 -1.45 -17.23 -4.85
C ASP A 387 -2.29 -16.85 -6.07
N TYR A 388 -1.74 -17.07 -7.27
CA TYR A 388 -2.40 -16.73 -8.52
C TYR A 388 -3.18 -17.89 -9.10
N VAL A 389 -4.38 -17.58 -9.60
CA VAL A 389 -5.13 -18.49 -10.49
C VAL A 389 -4.65 -18.25 -11.91
N MET A 390 -4.21 -19.30 -12.61
CA MET A 390 -3.70 -19.16 -13.98
C MET A 390 -4.83 -19.24 -15.01
N PRO A 391 -4.82 -18.39 -16.07
CA PRO A 391 -3.80 -17.38 -16.38
C PRO A 391 -4.04 -16.02 -15.71
N GLN A 392 -5.20 -15.80 -15.11
CA GLN A 392 -5.57 -14.54 -14.46
C GLN A 392 -6.46 -14.80 -13.23
N GLY A 393 -6.23 -14.03 -12.17
CA GLY A 393 -6.93 -14.11 -10.89
C GLY A 393 -5.99 -14.45 -9.73
N GLY A 394 -6.59 -14.69 -8.56
CA GLY A 394 -5.85 -14.89 -7.31
C GLY A 394 -5.53 -13.59 -6.59
N GLY A 395 -4.66 -13.66 -5.58
CA GLY A 395 -4.34 -12.51 -4.74
C GLY A 395 -3.33 -12.80 -3.64
N ALA A 396 -3.18 -11.82 -2.74
CA ALA A 396 -2.20 -11.87 -1.69
C ALA A 396 -2.44 -13.02 -0.70
N VAL A 397 -1.35 -13.62 -0.24
CA VAL A 397 -1.32 -14.62 0.85
C VAL A 397 -0.33 -14.22 1.92
N VAL A 398 -0.71 -14.38 3.18
CA VAL A 398 0.15 -14.15 4.36
C VAL A 398 0.76 -15.46 4.87
N GLY A 399 1.71 -15.38 5.80
CA GLY A 399 2.49 -16.53 6.27
C GLY A 399 1.65 -17.74 6.71
N ARG A 400 0.56 -17.52 7.46
CA ARG A 400 -0.36 -18.62 7.84
C ARG A 400 -1.02 -19.33 6.66
N GLU A 401 -1.35 -18.58 5.60
CA GLU A 401 -1.98 -19.12 4.39
C GLU A 401 -0.93 -19.87 3.56
N TYR A 402 0.28 -19.31 3.45
CA TYR A 402 1.41 -19.99 2.82
C TYR A 402 1.74 -21.33 3.50
N ILE A 403 1.87 -21.36 4.82
CA ILE A 403 2.11 -22.59 5.60
C ILE A 403 0.97 -23.61 5.39
N SER A 404 -0.29 -23.13 5.35
CA SER A 404 -1.45 -23.99 5.06
C SER A 404 -1.37 -24.61 3.66
N LEU A 405 -0.98 -23.83 2.65
CA LEU A 405 -0.80 -24.30 1.27
C LEU A 405 0.31 -25.35 1.18
N LEU A 406 1.44 -25.15 1.86
CA LEU A 406 2.52 -26.14 1.91
C LEU A 406 2.07 -27.46 2.54
N ALA A 407 1.41 -27.39 3.69
CA ALA A 407 0.92 -28.58 4.40
C ALA A 407 -0.14 -29.35 3.58
N GLN A 408 -1.02 -28.63 2.88
CA GLN A 408 -2.09 -29.22 2.09
C GLN A 408 -1.57 -29.85 0.79
N HIS A 409 -0.73 -29.13 0.05
CA HIS A 409 -0.36 -29.50 -1.32
C HIS A 409 0.98 -30.21 -1.44
N LYS A 410 1.82 -30.16 -0.40
CA LYS A 410 3.13 -30.81 -0.35
C LYS A 410 3.96 -30.55 -1.63
N PRO A 411 4.07 -29.28 -2.05
CA PRO A 411 4.60 -28.96 -3.37
C PRO A 411 6.13 -29.11 -3.43
N ILE A 412 6.65 -29.21 -4.64
CA ILE A 412 8.06 -28.95 -4.91
C ILE A 412 8.24 -27.44 -5.03
N LEU A 413 9.13 -26.89 -4.20
CA LEU A 413 9.52 -25.48 -4.27
C LEU A 413 10.61 -25.32 -5.34
N THR A 414 10.35 -24.48 -6.33
CA THR A 414 11.26 -24.22 -7.45
C THR A 414 11.86 -22.83 -7.31
N TRP A 415 13.19 -22.74 -7.40
CA TRP A 415 13.90 -21.47 -7.54
C TRP A 415 13.84 -21.00 -8.99
N ASP A 416 13.48 -19.73 -9.19
CA ASP A 416 13.56 -19.04 -10.47
C ASP A 416 14.78 -18.11 -10.49
N ASP A 417 15.82 -18.50 -11.23
CA ASP A 417 17.06 -17.72 -11.37
C ASP A 417 16.84 -16.32 -11.98
N ALA A 418 15.78 -16.13 -12.76
CA ALA A 418 15.51 -14.83 -13.38
C ALA A 418 15.02 -13.81 -12.34
N SER A 419 14.08 -14.20 -11.49
CA SER A 419 13.51 -13.32 -10.46
C SER A 419 14.22 -13.40 -9.11
N HIS A 420 15.01 -14.45 -8.88
CA HIS A 420 15.57 -14.81 -7.58
C HIS A 420 14.47 -14.98 -6.51
N GLU A 421 13.42 -15.72 -6.87
CA GLU A 421 12.31 -16.10 -5.98
C GLU A 421 12.03 -17.60 -6.06
N HIS A 422 11.56 -18.14 -4.94
CA HIS A 422 10.94 -19.45 -4.95
C HIS A 422 9.47 -19.32 -5.35
N TYR A 423 8.98 -20.30 -6.10
CA TYR A 423 7.56 -20.49 -6.35
C TYR A 423 7.18 -21.96 -6.27
N PHE A 424 5.89 -22.23 -6.22
CA PHE A 424 5.37 -23.56 -6.51
C PHE A 424 4.04 -23.50 -7.25
N SER A 425 3.63 -24.64 -7.81
CA SER A 425 2.33 -24.79 -8.46
C SER A 425 1.56 -25.95 -7.87
N TYR A 426 0.24 -25.82 -7.82
CA TYR A 426 -0.67 -26.89 -7.45
C TYR A 426 -1.94 -26.79 -8.29
N SER A 427 -2.74 -27.85 -8.30
CA SER A 427 -4.05 -27.85 -8.95
C SER A 427 -5.15 -28.01 -7.91
N LYS A 428 -6.22 -27.22 -8.07
CA LYS A 428 -7.44 -27.34 -7.27
C LYS A 428 -8.54 -27.91 -8.15
N VAL A 429 -9.29 -28.89 -7.65
CA VAL A 429 -10.44 -29.47 -8.36
C VAL A 429 -11.71 -29.12 -7.58
N GLU A 430 -12.54 -28.25 -8.13
CA GLU A 430 -13.85 -27.86 -7.58
C GLU A 430 -14.91 -28.00 -8.65
N MET A 431 -16.06 -28.61 -8.32
CA MET A 431 -17.20 -28.76 -9.25
C MET A 431 -16.79 -29.35 -10.62
N MET A 432 -15.91 -30.35 -10.64
CA MET A 432 -15.34 -30.97 -11.85
C MET A 432 -14.49 -30.04 -12.75
N GLN A 433 -14.14 -28.84 -12.27
CA GLN A 433 -13.20 -27.94 -12.93
C GLN A 433 -11.85 -27.97 -12.22
N LYS A 434 -10.77 -28.13 -13.00
CA LYS A 434 -9.39 -28.08 -12.53
C LYS A 434 -8.84 -26.67 -12.76
N THR A 435 -8.50 -25.96 -11.70
CA THR A 435 -7.77 -24.69 -11.77
C THR A 435 -6.31 -24.90 -11.42
N LEU A 436 -5.42 -24.26 -12.18
CA LEU A 436 -3.99 -24.25 -11.90
C LEU A 436 -3.66 -23.01 -11.07
N HIS A 437 -2.92 -23.23 -9.99
CA HIS A 437 -2.44 -22.17 -9.12
C HIS A 437 -0.91 -22.05 -9.20
N LYS A 438 -0.41 -20.83 -9.04
CA LYS A 438 1.03 -20.54 -8.93
C LYS A 438 1.27 -19.57 -7.79
N VAL A 439 2.06 -20.00 -6.81
CA VAL A 439 2.29 -19.27 -5.57
C VAL A 439 3.72 -18.74 -5.54
N TYR A 440 3.87 -17.43 -5.29
CA TYR A 440 5.15 -16.78 -5.03
C TYR A 440 5.11 -16.20 -3.62
N TYR A 441 5.91 -16.74 -2.70
CA TYR A 441 6.02 -16.23 -1.32
C TYR A 441 7.50 -16.12 -0.94
N PRO A 442 7.90 -15.07 -0.20
CA PRO A 442 9.30 -14.90 0.20
C PRO A 442 9.86 -16.14 0.90
N SER A 443 11.12 -16.44 0.63
CA SER A 443 11.91 -17.47 1.29
C SER A 443 13.10 -16.81 1.97
N LEU A 444 13.78 -17.54 2.88
CA LEU A 444 15.02 -17.04 3.48
C LEU A 444 16.04 -16.61 2.42
N GLN A 445 16.21 -17.43 1.39
CA GLN A 445 17.14 -17.14 0.29
C GLN A 445 16.74 -15.91 -0.52
N SER A 446 15.45 -15.79 -0.90
CA SER A 446 14.99 -14.64 -1.70
C SER A 446 15.09 -13.32 -0.93
N LEU A 447 14.86 -13.34 0.39
CA LEU A 447 15.07 -12.16 1.24
C LEU A 447 16.57 -11.86 1.40
N ALA A 448 17.41 -12.86 1.65
CA ALA A 448 18.84 -12.69 1.85
C ALA A 448 19.52 -12.02 0.64
N VAL A 449 19.22 -12.46 -0.59
CA VAL A 449 19.80 -11.83 -1.80
C VAL A 449 19.34 -10.39 -2.00
N ARG A 450 18.13 -10.03 -1.58
CA ARG A 450 17.63 -8.64 -1.62
C ARG A 450 18.28 -7.77 -0.54
N ILE A 451 18.48 -8.32 0.66
CA ILE A 451 19.21 -7.62 1.73
C ILE A 451 20.66 -7.37 1.28
N GLN A 452 21.33 -8.36 0.68
CA GLN A 452 22.67 -8.20 0.13
C GLN A 452 22.71 -7.13 -0.98
N GLU A 453 21.68 -7.06 -1.84
CA GLU A 453 21.59 -6.01 -2.85
C GLU A 453 21.40 -4.63 -2.21
N ALA A 454 20.58 -4.50 -1.15
CA ALA A 454 20.48 -3.25 -0.40
C ALA A 454 21.84 -2.81 0.17
N GLU A 455 22.60 -3.73 0.77
CA GLU A 455 23.96 -3.47 1.26
C GLU A 455 24.88 -3.01 0.14
N ARG A 456 24.83 -3.69 -1.01
CA ARG A 456 25.63 -3.36 -2.18
C ARG A 456 25.37 -1.94 -2.67
N TRP A 457 24.11 -1.51 -2.70
CA TRP A 457 23.72 -0.15 -3.09
C TRP A 457 23.90 0.90 -1.98
N GLY A 458 24.23 0.48 -0.76
CA GLY A 458 24.36 1.38 0.39
C GLY A 458 23.02 1.99 0.82
N VAL A 459 21.90 1.32 0.51
CA VAL A 459 20.54 1.74 0.86
C VAL A 459 20.06 0.99 2.11
N GLY A 460 19.04 1.53 2.77
CA GLY A 460 18.30 0.78 3.80
C GLY A 460 17.23 -0.13 3.19
N ILE A 461 16.40 -0.72 4.03
CA ILE A 461 15.23 -1.52 3.63
C ILE A 461 13.96 -1.05 4.34
N SER A 462 12.82 -1.22 3.66
CA SER A 462 11.50 -1.08 4.26
C SER A 462 10.71 -2.38 4.09
N ILE A 463 9.96 -2.82 5.11
CA ILE A 463 9.29 -4.13 5.11
C ILE A 463 7.78 -3.93 5.19
N TRP A 464 7.07 -4.38 4.15
CA TRP A 464 5.60 -4.43 4.10
C TRP A 464 5.08 -5.86 4.17
N GLU A 465 4.40 -6.28 5.23
CA GLU A 465 4.49 -5.74 6.58
C GLU A 465 4.86 -6.86 7.57
N ILE A 466 5.39 -6.50 8.74
CA ILE A 466 6.07 -7.47 9.62
C ILE A 466 5.14 -8.49 10.29
N GLY A 467 3.82 -8.33 10.20
CA GLY A 467 2.82 -9.32 10.58
C GLY A 467 2.52 -10.39 9.53
N GLN A 468 2.96 -10.23 8.27
CA GLN A 468 2.65 -11.16 7.17
C GLN A 468 3.70 -12.25 6.96
N GLY A 469 4.92 -12.04 7.48
CA GLY A 469 6.07 -12.92 7.28
C GLY A 469 6.10 -14.14 8.21
N LEU A 470 7.13 -14.95 8.02
CA LEU A 470 7.50 -16.07 8.89
C LEU A 470 8.53 -15.61 9.94
N GLU A 471 8.49 -16.18 11.14
CA GLU A 471 9.27 -15.73 12.30
C GLU A 471 10.78 -15.81 12.07
N TYR A 472 11.27 -16.86 11.42
CA TYR A 472 12.69 -17.00 11.09
C TYR A 472 13.22 -15.95 10.06
N PHE A 473 12.37 -15.15 9.41
CA PHE A 473 12.82 -14.11 8.49
C PHE A 473 13.57 -13.00 9.23
N PHE A 474 13.21 -12.74 10.49
CA PHE A 474 13.87 -11.71 11.29
C PHE A 474 15.32 -12.07 11.64
N ASP A 475 15.73 -13.34 11.52
CA ASP A 475 17.13 -13.74 11.67
C ASP A 475 18.02 -13.15 10.57
N LEU A 476 17.47 -12.74 9.42
CA LEU A 476 18.22 -12.10 8.34
C LEU A 476 18.53 -10.62 8.62
N LEU A 477 17.83 -10.00 9.58
CA LEU A 477 17.93 -8.56 9.88
C LEU A 477 19.01 -8.22 10.90
#